data_AF-A0A7K2ASI0-F1
#
_entry.id   AF-A0A7K2ASI0-F1
#
_cell.length_a   1.000
_cell.length_b   1.000
_cell.length_c   1.000
_cell.angle_alpha   90.00
_cell.angle_beta   90.00
_cell.angle_gamma   90.00
#
_symmetry.space_group_name_H-M   'P 1'
#
loop_
_entity.id
_entity.type
_entity.pdbx_description
1 polymer ?
#
loop_
_entity_poly.entity_id
_entity_poly.type
_entity_poly.pdbx_seq_one_letter_code
_entity_poly.pdbx_strand_id
1 'polypeptide(L)'
;MRSLRALLLGALVALLAACSGADTVTGAETVTGAETVTEADTVTIATVGSYHPFDFVNDDGELDGLEPELGDELCRRAGLECEWVINDWADMIPDLV
;
A
#
# COMPACT_ATOMS: atom_id res chain seq x y z
N MET A 1 27.29 27.25 28.76
CA MET A 1 27.17 27.14 27.28
C MET A 1 27.25 25.71 26.77
N ARG A 2 28.23 24.88 27.21
CA ARG A 2 28.33 23.46 26.79
C ARG A 2 27.19 22.59 27.30
N SER A 3 26.74 22.82 28.55
CA SER A 3 25.57 22.17 29.15
C SER A 3 24.25 22.54 28.48
N LEU A 4 24.12 23.78 28.00
CA LEU A 4 22.93 24.25 27.28
C LEU A 4 22.85 23.64 25.87
N ARG A 5 24.00 23.45 25.19
CA ARG A 5 24.06 22.74 23.90
C ARG A 5 23.75 21.24 24.03
N ALA A 6 24.18 20.60 25.11
CA ALA A 6 23.85 19.21 25.39
C ALA A 6 22.34 19.00 25.66
N LEU A 7 21.71 19.94 26.39
CA LEU A 7 20.25 19.95 26.61
C LEU A 7 19.46 20.17 25.32
N LEU A 8 19.91 21.10 24.46
CA LEU A 8 19.25 21.38 23.18
C LEU A 8 19.39 20.22 22.18
N LEU A 9 20.55 19.55 22.12
CA LEU A 9 20.72 18.35 21.30
C LEU A 9 19.88 17.18 21.81
N GLY A 10 19.81 16.98 23.13
CA GLY A 10 18.99 15.93 23.73
C GLY A 10 17.49 16.13 23.47
N ALA A 11 17.01 17.36 23.56
CA ALA A 11 15.61 17.70 23.26
C ALA A 11 15.25 17.50 21.78
N LEU A 12 16.18 17.80 20.86
CA LEU A 12 15.97 17.60 19.43
C LEU A 12 15.92 16.11 19.03
N VAL A 13 16.75 15.27 19.66
CA VAL A 13 16.74 13.81 19.45
C VAL A 13 15.47 13.16 20.03
N ALA A 14 15.00 13.63 21.19
CA ALA A 14 13.74 13.17 21.77
C ALA A 14 12.51 13.58 20.93
N LEU A 15 12.55 14.77 20.31
CA LEU A 15 11.48 15.23 19.43
C LEU A 15 11.42 14.41 18.12
N LEU A 16 12.57 14.00 17.58
CA LEU A 16 12.64 13.16 16.36
C LEU A 16 12.09 11.74 16.60
N ALA A 17 12.32 11.17 17.78
CA ALA A 17 11.80 9.84 18.14
C ALA A 17 10.27 9.81 18.31
N ALA A 18 9.65 10.95 18.63
CA ALA A 18 8.19 11.06 18.76
C ALA A 18 7.44 11.03 17.41
N CYS A 19 8.15 11.12 16.27
CA CYS A 19 7.56 11.04 14.94
C CYS A 19 7.75 9.68 14.25
N SER A 20 8.52 8.75 14.84
CA SER A 20 8.55 7.35 14.39
C SER A 20 7.47 6.59 15.16
N GLY A 21 6.26 6.64 14.61
CA GLY A 21 5.04 6.13 15.21
C GLY A 21 5.18 4.72 15.78
N ALA A 22 4.98 4.63 17.10
CA ALA A 22 4.49 3.43 17.75
C ALA A 22 3.16 3.83 18.40
N ASP A 23 2.15 4.07 17.58
CA ASP A 23 0.76 4.15 18.04
C ASP A 23 0.36 2.76 18.54
N THR A 24 0.52 2.51 19.85
CA THR A 24 -0.15 1.40 20.50
C THR A 24 -1.65 1.71 20.52
N VAL A 25 -2.38 1.22 19.51
CA VAL A 25 -3.85 1.22 19.48
C VAL A 25 -4.35 0.28 20.57
N THR A 26 -4.73 0.84 21.72
CA THR A 26 -5.49 0.15 22.77
C THR A 26 -6.97 0.12 22.36
N GLY A 27 -7.31 -0.82 21.48
CA GLY A 27 -8.68 -1.13 21.09
C GLY A 27 -8.71 -2.48 20.37
N ALA A 28 -9.37 -3.46 20.97
CA ALA A 28 -9.32 -4.86 20.57
C ALA A 28 -10.10 -5.12 19.27
N GLU A 29 -9.40 -5.14 18.14
CA GLU A 29 -9.46 -6.15 17.07
C GLU A 29 -8.04 -6.19 16.45
N THR A 30 -7.35 -7.32 16.57
CA THR A 30 -6.07 -7.52 15.89
C THR A 30 -6.35 -7.68 14.40
N VAL A 31 -6.30 -6.59 13.63
CA VAL A 31 -6.17 -6.68 12.17
C VAL A 31 -4.74 -7.12 11.88
N THR A 32 -4.51 -8.43 11.90
CA THR A 32 -3.22 -9.08 11.58
C THR A 32 -2.90 -9.07 10.07
N GLY A 33 -3.57 -8.24 9.27
CA GLY A 33 -3.47 -8.24 7.80
C GLY A 33 -2.90 -6.96 7.18
N ALA A 34 -2.53 -5.96 7.99
CA ALA A 34 -1.80 -4.81 7.48
C ALA A 34 -0.31 -5.05 7.68
N GLU A 35 0.28 -5.88 6.81
CA GLU A 35 1.74 -5.87 6.66
C GLU A 35 2.16 -4.51 6.11
N THR A 36 3.27 -3.98 6.62
CA THR A 36 3.84 -2.76 6.09
C THR A 36 4.40 -3.05 4.71
N VAL A 37 3.67 -2.66 3.67
CA VAL A 37 4.19 -2.66 2.29
C VAL A 37 5.28 -1.60 2.22
N THR A 38 6.51 -2.04 1.98
CA THR A 38 7.65 -1.16 1.77
C THR A 38 7.82 -0.88 0.27
N GLU A 39 8.59 0.15 -0.06
CA GLU A 39 8.90 0.51 -1.46
C GLU A 39 9.57 -0.63 -2.27
N ALA A 40 10.09 -1.67 -1.60
CA ALA A 40 10.68 -2.85 -2.23
C ALA A 40 9.69 -3.99 -2.51
N ASP A 41 8.45 -3.88 -2.04
CA ASP A 41 7.43 -4.92 -2.18
C ASP A 41 6.57 -4.67 -3.42
N THR A 42 6.39 -5.69 -4.26
CA THR A 42 5.46 -5.66 -5.40
C THR A 42 4.04 -5.95 -4.91
N VAL A 43 3.10 -5.07 -5.21
CA VAL A 43 1.68 -5.26 -4.93
C VAL A 43 1.01 -5.96 -6.12
N THR A 44 0.57 -7.19 -5.91
CA THR A 44 -0.26 -7.91 -6.87
C THR A 44 -1.72 -7.46 -6.74
N ILE A 45 -2.32 -7.02 -7.83
CA ILE A 45 -3.71 -6.54 -7.88
C ILE A 45 -4.53 -7.47 -8.78
N ALA A 46 -5.59 -8.06 -8.24
CA ALA A 46 -6.46 -8.97 -8.96
C ALA A 46 -7.72 -8.27 -9.52
N THR A 47 -8.08 -8.60 -10.76
CA THR A 47 -9.37 -8.22 -11.39
C THR A 47 -9.92 -9.38 -12.23
N VAL A 48 -11.14 -9.26 -12.76
CA VAL A 48 -11.77 -10.27 -13.62
C VAL A 48 -11.53 -9.99 -15.11
N GLY A 49 -11.31 -8.73 -15.50
CA GLY A 49 -11.05 -8.33 -16.88
C GLY A 49 -12.22 -8.59 -17.83
N SER A 50 -13.47 -8.51 -17.37
CA SER A 50 -14.65 -8.85 -18.19
C SER A 50 -15.86 -7.93 -18.00
N TYR A 51 -15.70 -6.80 -17.30
CA TYR A 51 -16.77 -5.90 -16.93
C TYR A 51 -16.56 -4.46 -17.46
N HIS A 52 -16.95 -4.22 -18.72
CA HIS A 52 -16.90 -2.88 -19.30
C HIS A 52 -17.80 -1.85 -18.58
N PRO A 53 -17.38 -0.57 -18.46
CA PRO A 53 -16.08 -0.01 -18.86
C PRO A 53 -15.02 -0.01 -17.73
N PHE A 54 -15.21 -0.86 -16.71
CA PHE A 54 -14.44 -0.82 -15.47
C PHE A 54 -13.14 -1.63 -15.57
N ASP A 55 -13.24 -2.88 -15.99
CA ASP A 55 -12.11 -3.77 -16.24
C ASP A 55 -12.44 -4.65 -17.45
N PHE A 56 -11.55 -4.74 -18.44
CA PHE A 56 -11.74 -5.60 -19.61
C PHE A 56 -10.43 -5.88 -20.32
N VAL A 57 -10.39 -6.93 -21.15
CA VAL A 57 -9.27 -7.15 -22.06
C VAL A 57 -9.58 -6.49 -23.41
N ASN A 58 -8.72 -5.58 -23.86
CA ASN A 58 -8.89 -4.85 -25.11
C ASN A 58 -8.47 -5.68 -26.35
N ASP A 59 -8.59 -5.10 -27.55
CA ASP A 59 -8.27 -5.78 -28.81
C ASP A 59 -6.78 -6.13 -28.96
N ASP A 60 -5.90 -5.47 -28.19
CA ASP A 60 -4.46 -5.75 -28.14
C ASP A 60 -4.13 -6.89 -27.14
N GLY A 61 -5.12 -7.39 -26.42
CA GLY A 61 -4.95 -8.45 -25.41
C GLY A 61 -4.46 -7.93 -24.06
N GLU A 62 -4.57 -6.63 -23.81
CA GLU A 62 -4.12 -5.97 -22.57
C GLU A 62 -5.31 -5.67 -21.65
N LEU A 63 -5.06 -5.69 -20.34
CA LEU A 63 -6.04 -5.28 -19.34
C LEU A 63 -6.22 -3.75 -19.40
N ASP A 64 -7.47 -3.32 -19.51
CA ASP A 64 -7.86 -1.93 -19.75
C ASP A 64 -9.16 -1.59 -18.98
N GLY A 65 -9.47 -0.30 -18.87
CA GLY A 65 -10.65 0.22 -18.19
C GLY A 65 -10.34 1.15 -17.02
N LEU A 66 -11.40 1.61 -16.34
CA LEU A 66 -11.29 2.54 -15.23
C LEU A 66 -10.48 1.99 -14.04
N GLU A 67 -10.66 0.72 -13.69
CA GLU A 67 -10.02 0.11 -12.51
C GLU A 67 -8.51 -0.08 -12.70
N PRO A 68 -8.02 -0.60 -13.85
CA PRO A 68 -6.58 -0.62 -14.16
C PRO A 68 -5.95 0.78 -14.10
N GLU A 69 -6.56 1.77 -14.78
CA GLU A 69 -6.06 3.14 -14.77
C GLU A 69 -6.00 3.74 -13.36
N LEU A 70 -7.03 3.50 -12.55
CA LEU A 70 -7.09 3.97 -11.17
C LEU A 70 -6.04 3.29 -10.29
N GLY A 71 -5.89 1.96 -10.40
CA GLY A 71 -4.91 1.21 -9.62
C GLY A 71 -3.49 1.63 -9.94
N ASP A 72 -3.14 1.79 -11.22
CA ASP A 72 -1.83 2.26 -11.65
C ASP A 72 -1.49 3.65 -11.08
N GLU A 73 -2.46 4.57 -11.09
CA GLU A 73 -2.29 5.90 -10.51
C GLU A 73 -2.13 5.86 -8.98
N LEU A 74 -2.85 4.97 -8.29
CA LEU A 74 -2.70 4.77 -6.85
C LEU A 74 -1.30 4.22 -6.52
N CYS A 75 -0.84 3.21 -7.25
CA CYS A 75 0.50 2.64 -7.10
C CYS A 75 1.60 3.68 -7.33
N ARG A 76 1.47 4.47 -8.40
CA ARG A 76 2.39 5.56 -8.71
C ARG A 76 2.46 6.60 -7.60
N ARG A 77 1.33 6.95 -6.97
CA ARG A 77 1.29 7.90 -5.84
C ARG A 77 1.83 7.33 -4.55
N ALA A 78 1.63 6.02 -4.35
CA ALA A 78 2.14 5.31 -3.19
C ALA A 78 3.64 5.00 -3.30
N GLY A 79 4.23 5.13 -4.50
CA GLY A 79 5.62 4.73 -4.74
C GLY A 79 5.80 3.22 -4.70
N LEU A 80 4.76 2.46 -5.08
CA LEU A 80 4.76 1.00 -5.06
C LEU A 80 4.93 0.46 -6.47
N GLU A 81 5.65 -0.65 -6.60
CA GLU A 81 5.62 -1.47 -7.80
C GLU A 81 4.34 -2.32 -7.75
N CYS A 82 3.58 -2.35 -8.86
CA CYS A 82 2.32 -3.08 -8.92
C CYS A 82 2.26 -3.96 -10.17
N GLU A 83 1.66 -5.13 -10.02
CA GLU A 83 1.41 -6.07 -11.10
C GLU A 83 -0.07 -6.48 -11.11
N TRP A 84 -0.63 -6.67 -12.30
CA TRP A 84 -2.02 -7.08 -12.47
C TRP A 84 -2.15 -8.57 -12.73
N VAL A 85 -3.13 -9.19 -12.10
CA VAL A 85 -3.54 -10.57 -12.37
C VAL A 85 -5.03 -10.63 -12.71
N ILE A 86 -5.36 -11.43 -13.72
CA ILE A 86 -6.75 -11.71 -14.09
C ILE A 86 -7.15 -13.04 -13.45
N ASN A 87 -8.13 -13.01 -12.55
CA ASN A 87 -8.63 -14.16 -11.82
C ASN A 87 -10.12 -14.40 -12.08
N ASP A 88 -10.56 -15.64 -11.89
CA ASP A 88 -11.98 -15.95 -11.85
C ASP A 88 -12.64 -15.32 -10.61
N TRP A 89 -13.86 -14.78 -10.79
CA TRP A 89 -14.60 -14.13 -9.70
C TRP A 89 -14.78 -15.01 -8.46
N ALA A 90 -14.92 -16.33 -8.65
CA ALA A 90 -15.10 -17.28 -7.56
C ALA A 90 -13.84 -17.44 -6.69
N ASP A 91 -12.67 -17.21 -7.28
CA ASP A 91 -11.36 -17.47 -6.69
C ASP A 91 -10.69 -16.18 -6.16
N MET A 92 -11.25 -15.00 -6.47
CA MET A 92 -10.73 -13.70 -6.00
C MET A 92 -10.54 -13.60 -4.49
N ILE A 93 -11.39 -14.22 -3.66
CA ILE A 93 -11.21 -14.22 -2.19
C ILE A 93 -10.28 -15.35 -1.72
N PRO A 94 -10.46 -16.60 -2.18
CA PRO A 94 -9.53 -17.68 -1.86
C PRO A 94 -8.04 -17.37 -2.11
N ASP A 95 -7.73 -16.56 -3.13
CA ASP A 95 -6.36 -16.26 -3.54
C ASP A 95 -5.69 -15.10 -2.76
N LEU A 96 -6.37 -14.43 -1.82
CA LEU A 96 -5.85 -13.28 -1.06
C LEU A 96 -4.99 -13.66 0.17
N VAL A 97 -4.12 -14.67 0.04
CA VAL A 97 -3.36 -15.25 1.18
C VAL A 97 -1.87 -14.92 1.19
#